data_AF-K1RMK8-F1
#
_entry.id   AF-K1RMK8-F1
#
_cell.length_a   1.000
_cell.length_b   1.000
_cell.length_c   1.000
_cell.angle_alpha   90.00
_cell.angle_beta   90.00
_cell.angle_gamma   90.00
#
_symmetry.space_group_name_H-M   'P 1'
#
loop_
_entity.id
_entity.type
_entity.pdbx_description
1 polymer ?
#
loop_
_entity_poly.entity_id
_entity_poly.type
_entity_poly.pdbx_seq_one_letter_code
_entity_poly.pdbx_strand_id
1 'polypeptide(L)'
;MYLRLSKAVSVVLHPFLVPLYMVSLLLLAGTVYSLYPLKVKIYLIWVTLLFTTIIPVLVIALLKSYRKIGDADLSDRKERFIPLLAMIA
;
A
#
# COMPACT_ATOMS: atom_id res chain seq x y z
N MET A 1 -14.04 1.50 23.61
CA MET A 1 -12.89 2.41 23.39
C MET A 1 -11.74 1.72 22.67
N TYR A 2 -11.31 0.53 23.14
CA TYR A 2 -10.23 -0.27 22.51
C TYR A 2 -10.45 -0.57 21.02
N LEU A 3 -11.68 -0.88 20.58
CA LEU A 3 -11.99 -1.20 19.18
C LEU A 3 -11.69 -0.06 18.19
N ARG A 4 -11.78 1.20 18.63
CA ARG A 4 -11.50 2.36 17.75
C ARG A 4 -10.00 2.61 17.63
N LEU A 5 -9.28 2.42 18.73
CA LEU A 5 -7.83 2.56 18.77
C LEU A 5 -7.15 1.45 17.97
N SER A 6 -7.58 0.20 18.14
CA SER A 6 -7.05 -0.94 17.39
C SER A 6 -7.30 -0.81 15.88
N LYS A 7 -8.46 -0.29 15.48
CA LYS A 7 -8.77 -0.05 14.07
C LYS A 7 -7.91 1.08 13.48
N ALA A 8 -7.68 2.16 14.23
CA ALA A 8 -6.79 3.23 13.80
C ALA A 8 -5.35 2.75 13.64
N VAL A 9 -4.83 2.00 14.62
CA VAL A 9 -3.49 1.40 14.56
C VAL A 9 -3.36 0.43 13.39
N SER A 10 -4.38 -0.40 13.15
CA SER A 10 -4.41 -1.33 12.01
C SER A 10 -4.39 -0.60 10.65
N VAL A 11 -5.12 0.50 10.54
CA VAL A 11 -5.09 1.34 9.33
C VAL A 11 -3.71 1.96 9.13
N VAL A 12 -3.10 2.52 10.18
CA VAL A 12 -1.77 3.14 10.08
C VAL A 12 -0.69 2.11 9.76
N LEU A 13 -0.74 0.93 10.38
CA LEU A 13 0.24 -0.15 10.15
C LEU A 13 -0.15 -1.08 9.00
N HIS A 14 -1.07 -0.64 8.13
CA HIS A 14 -1.51 -1.46 7.01
C HIS A 14 -0.33 -1.78 6.08
N PRO A 15 -0.16 -3.03 5.62
CA PRO A 15 1.01 -3.45 4.82
C PRO A 15 1.21 -2.63 3.54
N PHE A 16 0.16 -2.01 3.00
CA PHE A 16 0.26 -1.11 1.84
C PHE A 16 0.88 0.26 2.17
N LEU A 17 0.66 0.77 3.37
CA LEU A 17 1.13 2.09 3.81
C LEU A 17 2.54 2.03 4.43
N VAL A 18 2.92 0.90 5.03
CA VAL A 18 4.24 0.72 5.66
C VAL A 18 5.41 1.10 4.72
N PRO A 19 5.47 0.63 3.45
CA PRO A 19 6.52 1.02 2.52
C PRO A 19 6.60 2.54 2.29
N LEU A 20 5.45 3.22 2.24
CA LEU A 20 5.38 4.67 2.04
C LEU A 20 5.99 5.42 3.23
N TYR A 21 5.70 4.98 4.46
CA TYR A 21 6.31 5.56 5.66
C TYR A 21 7.81 5.33 5.69
N MET A 22 8.26 4.12 5.35
CA MET A 22 9.69 3.78 5.34
C MET A 22 10.46 4.65 4.34
N VAL A 23 9.96 4.78 3.11
CA VAL A 23 10.59 5.63 2.08
C VAL A 23 10.58 7.10 2.50
N SER A 24 9.46 7.59 3.05
CA SER A 24 9.38 8.97 3.54
C SER A 24 10.37 9.22 4.67
N LEU A 25 10.50 8.29 5.61
CA LEU A 25 11.44 8.37 6.73
C LEU A 25 12.89 8.38 6.22
N LEU A 26 13.24 7.48 5.28
CA LEU A 26 14.57 7.48 4.67
C LEU A 26 14.91 8.81 4.00
N LEU A 27 13.97 9.37 3.24
CA LEU A 27 14.20 10.60 2.45
C LEU A 27 14.18 11.89 3.27
N LEU A 28 13.58 11.87 4.47
CA LEU A 28 13.34 13.08 5.27
C LEU A 28 14.06 13.08 6.63
N ALA A 29 14.38 11.92 7.22
CA ALA A 29 14.95 11.81 8.57
C ALA A 29 16.48 11.96 8.64
N GLY A 30 17.09 12.67 7.68
CA GLY A 30 18.52 12.97 7.69
C GLY A 30 19.45 11.80 7.35
N THR A 31 18.92 10.74 6.71
CA THR A 31 19.78 9.66 6.18
C THR A 31 20.57 10.12 4.95
N VAL A 32 21.47 9.27 4.43
CA VAL A 32 22.17 9.50 3.15
C VAL A 32 21.21 9.84 2.01
N TYR A 33 20.02 9.23 2.00
CA TYR A 33 18.97 9.47 1.01
C TYR A 33 18.33 10.86 1.11
N SER A 34 18.51 11.57 2.24
CA SER A 34 18.05 12.95 2.39
C SER A 34 18.86 13.94 1.54
N LEU A 35 20.04 13.55 1.05
CA LEU A 35 20.86 14.36 0.15
C LEU A 35 20.30 14.41 -1.29
N TYR A 36 19.30 13.59 -1.61
CA TYR A 36 18.69 13.60 -2.93
C TYR A 36 18.00 14.93 -3.26
N PRO A 37 18.04 15.36 -4.54
CA PRO A 37 17.27 16.51 -5.00
C PRO A 37 15.78 16.33 -4.69
N LEU A 38 15.09 17.44 -4.38
CA LEU A 38 13.66 17.41 -4.03
C LEU A 38 12.81 16.68 -5.07
N LYS A 39 13.10 16.87 -6.36
CA LYS A 39 12.42 16.17 -7.47
C LYS A 39 12.53 14.64 -7.36
N VAL A 40 13.71 14.13 -6.97
CA VAL A 40 13.95 12.70 -6.79
C VAL A 40 13.19 12.17 -5.58
N LYS A 41 13.17 12.92 -4.46
CA LYS A 41 12.39 12.53 -3.28
C LYS A 41 10.91 12.41 -3.59
N ILE A 42 10.36 13.43 -4.26
CA ILE A 42 8.94 13.46 -4.68
C ILE A 42 8.65 12.28 -5.62
N TYR A 43 9.53 12.03 -6.60
CA TYR A 43 9.39 10.89 -7.50
C TYR A 43 9.36 9.55 -6.75
N LEU A 44 10.29 9.32 -5.82
CA LEU A 44 10.37 8.07 -5.06
C LEU A 44 9.15 7.86 -4.16
N ILE A 45 8.65 8.93 -3.53
CA ILE A 45 7.40 8.88 -2.73
C ILE A 45 6.22 8.52 -3.63
N TRP A 46 6.10 9.18 -4.80
CA TRP A 46 5.01 8.90 -5.74
C TRP A 46 5.04 7.49 -6.29
N VAL A 47 6.20 7.01 -6.74
CA VAL A 47 6.38 5.63 -7.22
C VAL A 47 5.99 4.64 -6.13
N THR A 48 6.46 4.86 -4.90
CA THR A 48 6.13 3.97 -3.77
C THR A 48 4.62 3.97 -3.52
N LEU A 49 3.99 5.14 -3.43
CA LEU A 49 2.54 5.26 -3.23
C LEU A 49 1.74 4.53 -4.33
N LEU A 50 2.16 4.68 -5.58
CA LEU A 50 1.49 4.07 -6.73
C LEU A 50 1.55 2.55 -6.65
N PHE A 51 2.74 1.98 -6.50
CA PHE A 51 2.92 0.52 -6.57
C PHE A 51 2.52 -0.21 -5.29
N THR A 52 2.69 0.39 -4.11
CA THR A 52 2.42 -0.33 -2.85
C THR A 52 1.03 -0.10 -2.31
N THR A 53 0.33 0.97 -2.74
CA THR A 53 -1.00 1.31 -2.25
C THR A 53 -2.02 1.44 -3.38
N ILE A 54 -1.81 2.37 -4.32
CA ILE A 54 -2.85 2.74 -5.30
C ILE A 54 -3.18 1.57 -6.24
N ILE A 55 -2.17 0.97 -6.88
CA ILE A 55 -2.36 -0.16 -7.79
C ILE A 55 -3.03 -1.35 -7.07
N PRO A 56 -2.52 -1.86 -5.94
CA PRO A 56 -3.18 -2.94 -5.19
C PRO A 56 -4.65 -2.64 -4.86
N VAL A 57 -4.92 -1.43 -4.33
CA VAL A 57 -6.28 -1.04 -3.94
C VAL A 57 -7.20 -0.94 -5.16
N LEU A 58 -6.72 -0.38 -6.27
CA LEU A 58 -7.48 -0.32 -7.52
C LEU A 58 -7.77 -1.70 -8.09
N VAL A 59 -6.78 -2.61 -8.10
CA VAL A 59 -6.95 -3.99 -8.57
C VAL A 59 -8.01 -4.71 -7.73
N ILE A 60 -7.93 -4.61 -6.39
CA ILE A 60 -8.92 -5.22 -5.49
C ILE A 60 -10.31 -4.60 -5.72
N ALA A 61 -10.40 -3.27 -5.80
CA ALA A 61 -11.66 -2.57 -6.04
C ALA A 61 -12.30 -2.97 -7.38
N LEU A 62 -11.48 -3.11 -8.42
CA LEU A 62 -11.92 -3.52 -9.76
C LEU A 62 -12.40 -4.98 -9.75
N LEU A 63 -11.63 -5.90 -9.18
CA LEU A 63 -12.03 -7.31 -9.07
C LEU A 63 -13.31 -7.50 -8.25
N LYS A 64 -13.49 -6.70 -7.18
CA LYS A 64 -14.74 -6.63 -6.42
C LYS A 64 -15.90 -6.11 -7.27
N SER A 65 -15.69 -5.04 -8.04
CA SER A 65 -16.71 -4.48 -8.94
C SER A 65 -17.20 -5.49 -9.99
N TYR A 66 -16.30 -6.32 -10.51
CA TYR A 66 -16.63 -7.41 -11.44
C TYR A 66 -17.23 -8.66 -10.77
N ARG A 67 -17.51 -8.65 -9.45
CA ARG A 67 -17.95 -9.81 -8.65
C ARG A 67 -17.04 -11.05 -8.80
N LYS A 68 -15.76 -10.84 -9.16
CA LYS A 68 -14.78 -11.93 -9.24
C LYS A 68 -14.19 -12.32 -7.88
N ILE A 69 -14.46 -11.50 -6.86
CA ILE A 69 -14.03 -11.67 -5.48
C ILE A 69 -15.24 -11.31 -4.61
N GLY A 70 -15.59 -12.19 -3.66
CA GLY A 70 -16.71 -11.98 -2.74
C GLY A 70 -16.42 -10.91 -1.69
N ASP A 71 -15.21 -10.93 -1.11
CA ASP A 71 -14.83 -10.04 0.00
C ASP A 71 -13.58 -9.19 -0.27
N ALA A 72 -13.64 -7.91 0.10
CA ALA A 72 -12.50 -6.99 0.00
C ALA A 72 -11.34 -7.37 0.94
N ASP A 73 -11.62 -8.16 1.97
CA ASP A 73 -10.63 -8.66 2.93
C ASP A 73 -9.83 -9.85 2.37
N LEU A 74 -10.17 -10.32 1.16
CA LEU A 74 -9.57 -11.48 0.52
C LEU A 74 -9.44 -12.64 1.53
N SER A 75 -10.49 -12.87 2.32
CA SER A 75 -10.49 -13.83 3.43
C SER A 75 -10.27 -15.25 2.92
N ASP A 76 -10.82 -15.56 1.74
CA ASP A 76 -10.61 -16.81 1.04
C ASP A 76 -9.26 -16.87 0.31
N ARG A 77 -8.47 -17.91 0.64
CA ARG A 77 -7.13 -18.12 0.07
C ARG A 77 -7.15 -18.26 -1.46
N LYS A 78 -8.25 -18.76 -2.03
CA LYS A 78 -8.46 -18.90 -3.49
C LYS A 78 -8.67 -17.55 -4.18
N GLU A 79 -9.28 -16.58 -3.49
CA GLU A 79 -9.54 -15.25 -4.05
C GLU A 79 -8.30 -14.34 -4.03
N ARG A 80 -7.24 -14.71 -3.28
CA ARG A 80 -5.95 -13.99 -3.22
C ARG A 80 -5.09 -14.17 -4.47
N PHE A 81 -5.23 -15.27 -5.20
CA PHE A 81 -4.33 -15.61 -6.30
C PHE A 81 -4.43 -14.64 -7.49
N ILE A 82 -5.65 -14.24 -7.84
CA ILE A 82 -5.93 -13.33 -8.96
C ILE A 82 -5.35 -11.93 -8.71
N PRO A 83 -5.60 -11.27 -7.56
CA PRO A 83 -4.99 -9.99 -7.26
C PRO A 83 -3.46 -10.07 -7.13
N LEU A 84 -2.90 -11.13 -6.55
CA LEU A 84 -1.45 -11.30 -6.47
C LEU A 84 -0.79 -11.39 -7.85
N LEU A 85 -1.36 -12.17 -8.77
CA LEU A 85 -0.86 -12.24 -10.15
C LEU A 85 -0.94 -10.89 -10.87
N ALA A 86 -2.06 -10.18 -10.71
CA ALA A 86 -2.26 -8.86 -11.32
C ALA A 86 -1.35 -7.77 -10.74
N MET A 87 -0.78 -7.98 -9.56
CA MET A 87 0.17 -7.05 -8.94
C MET A 87 1.64 -7.35 -9.32
N ILE A 88 1.94 -8.58 -9.74
CA ILE A 88 3.30 -9.03 -10.10
C ILE A 88 3.56 -8.93 -11.62
N ALA A 89 2.51 -9.10 -12.43
CA ALA A 89 2.56 -8.99 -13.90
C ALA A 89 2.57 -7.53 -14.37
#